data_AF-A0A060WQ62-F1
#
_entry.id   AF-A0A060WQ62-F1
#
_cell.length_a   1.000
_cell.length_b   1.000
_cell.length_c   1.000
_cell.angle_alpha   90.00
_cell.angle_beta   90.00
_cell.angle_gamma   90.00
#
_symmetry.space_group_name_H-M   'P 1'
#
loop_
_entity.id
_entity.type
_entity.pdbx_description
1 polymer ?
#
loop_
_entity_poly.entity_id
_entity_poly.type
_entity_poly.pdbx_seq_one_letter_code
_entity_poly.pdbx_strand_id
1 'polypeptide(L)'
;MLPGFYTWNHTDCWWSPLHPCFDGLNGELAHAFLPPRGEIHFDNHEFWILGKSRFSWKQGVWLNDLVQVAAHEIGHALGLWHSRDPQALMHPNATYTGQRNIAQDDIWGIQRLYGCTDKKRVCDPWARLGFCERRKSFMKKHCARRCDLCYEPLEAVTTPTPLPSNVKVKMVPRGKVVGFRCGTKNPRSPPKVSWYKDGEQLLISIPGYIIMKGRDLRIVANEFNEGTYTCRVHRSGNVVSANSWAIRLKPEQPSNS
;
A
#
# COMPACT_ATOMS: atom_id res chain seq x y z
N MET A 1 -3.37 -15.23 18.17
CA MET A 1 -3.77 -14.49 19.39
C MET A 1 -5.22 -14.07 19.23
N LEU A 2 -5.86 -13.58 20.29
CA LEU A 2 -7.18 -12.97 20.17
C LEU A 2 -7.02 -11.45 19.91
N PRO A 3 -8.00 -10.77 19.32
CA PRO A 3 -7.96 -9.32 19.20
C PRO A 3 -7.80 -8.65 20.56
N GLY A 4 -6.90 -7.67 20.71
CA GLY A 4 -6.61 -7.09 22.02
C GLY A 4 -5.53 -6.01 22.05
N PHE A 5 -5.28 -5.48 23.25
CA PHE A 5 -4.22 -4.50 23.53
C PHE A 5 -2.96 -5.23 24.03
N TYR A 6 -1.82 -4.88 23.45
CA TYR A 6 -0.56 -5.55 23.73
C TYR A 6 0.58 -4.56 23.92
N THR A 7 1.61 -4.97 24.66
CA THR A 7 2.85 -4.20 24.88
C THR A 7 3.96 -4.67 23.93
N TRP A 8 4.98 -3.84 23.72
CA TRP A 8 6.28 -4.01 23.02
C TRP A 8 6.67 -5.37 22.43
N ASN A 9 6.48 -6.46 23.18
CA ASN A 9 6.88 -7.80 22.78
C ASN A 9 5.67 -8.74 22.86
N HIS A 10 4.83 -8.66 21.84
CA HIS A 10 3.76 -9.62 21.59
C HIS A 10 4.19 -10.67 20.57
N THR A 11 3.63 -11.87 20.70
CA THR A 11 4.19 -13.13 20.17
C THR A 11 4.36 -13.19 18.65
N ASP A 12 3.71 -12.29 17.92
CA ASP A 12 3.72 -12.17 16.47
C ASP A 12 4.88 -11.33 15.91
N CYS A 13 5.59 -10.57 16.75
CA CYS A 13 6.71 -9.73 16.30
C CYS A 13 7.93 -10.54 15.80
N TRP A 14 8.21 -11.71 16.38
CA TRP A 14 9.44 -12.44 16.06
C TRP A 14 9.40 -13.16 14.69
N TRP A 15 8.23 -13.27 14.06
CA TRP A 15 8.00 -14.16 12.91
C TRP A 15 7.55 -13.44 11.63
N SER A 16 7.28 -12.14 11.66
CA SER A 16 6.75 -11.43 10.48
C SER A 16 7.51 -10.14 10.16
N PRO A 17 8.28 -10.08 9.05
CA PRO A 17 8.88 -8.84 8.56
C PRO A 17 7.85 -7.82 8.04
N LEU A 18 6.56 -8.17 8.01
CA LEU A 18 5.44 -7.30 7.63
C LEU A 18 4.70 -6.72 8.83
N HIS A 19 4.92 -7.24 10.04
CA HIS A 19 4.28 -6.78 11.28
C HIS A 19 5.37 -6.49 12.31
N PRO A 20 5.89 -5.24 12.34
CA PRO A 20 6.90 -4.83 13.31
C PRO A 20 6.40 -5.01 14.75
N CYS A 21 7.32 -5.21 15.69
CA CYS A 21 7.01 -4.98 17.11
C CYS A 21 6.45 -3.57 17.28
N PHE A 22 5.57 -3.40 18.26
CA PHE A 22 5.26 -2.08 18.77
C PHE A 22 6.55 -1.40 19.29
N ASP A 23 6.70 -0.13 18.97
CA ASP A 23 7.90 0.68 19.16
C ASP A 23 7.74 1.73 20.28
N GLY A 24 6.59 1.70 20.98
CA GLY A 24 6.28 2.58 22.09
C GLY A 24 5.63 3.89 21.63
N LEU A 25 5.83 4.95 22.41
CA LEU A 25 5.09 6.21 22.24
C LEU A 25 5.31 6.90 20.89
N ASN A 26 4.19 7.17 20.20
CA ASN A 26 4.01 7.90 18.93
C ASN A 26 4.50 7.17 17.66
N GLY A 27 4.58 5.83 17.71
CA GLY A 27 5.02 4.99 16.61
C GLY A 27 3.86 4.23 15.93
N GLU A 28 3.98 2.91 15.86
CA GLU A 28 2.95 2.02 15.33
C GLU A 28 1.76 1.95 16.31
N LEU A 29 0.62 2.54 15.92
CA LEU A 29 -0.54 2.62 16.81
C LEU A 29 -1.25 1.27 16.99
N ALA A 30 -1.37 0.52 15.91
CA ALA A 30 -2.04 -0.78 15.85
C ALA A 30 -1.63 -1.49 14.57
N HIS A 31 -1.84 -2.80 14.51
CA HIS A 31 -1.75 -3.55 13.27
C HIS A 31 -2.79 -4.65 13.19
N ALA A 32 -3.07 -5.12 11.99
CA ALA A 32 -3.97 -6.23 11.74
C ALA A 32 -3.41 -7.23 10.73
N PHE A 33 -3.67 -8.50 10.98
CA PHE A 33 -3.37 -9.57 10.05
C PHE A 33 -4.47 -9.69 9.01
N LEU A 34 -4.06 -9.77 7.74
CA LEU A 34 -4.98 -10.08 6.64
C LEU A 34 -5.65 -11.46 6.85
N PRO A 35 -6.78 -11.71 6.17
CA PRO A 35 -7.38 -13.04 6.10
C PRO A 35 -6.35 -14.12 5.69
N PRO A 36 -6.41 -15.33 6.26
CA PRO A 36 -7.50 -15.87 7.10
C PRO A 36 -7.37 -15.55 8.60
N ARG A 37 -6.32 -14.88 9.06
CA ARG A 37 -6.10 -14.65 10.49
C ARG A 37 -7.03 -13.58 11.06
N GLY A 38 -7.05 -12.38 10.46
CA GLY A 38 -7.96 -11.30 10.86
C GLY A 38 -7.75 -10.76 12.28
N GLU A 39 -6.63 -11.08 12.93
CA GLU A 39 -6.32 -10.63 14.29
C GLU A 39 -5.93 -9.15 14.26
N ILE A 40 -6.38 -8.37 15.25
CA ILE A 40 -6.08 -6.94 15.38
C ILE A 40 -5.42 -6.69 16.74
N HIS A 41 -4.27 -6.05 16.74
CA HIS A 41 -3.51 -5.72 17.94
C HIS A 41 -3.35 -4.20 18.03
N PHE A 42 -3.59 -3.64 19.22
CA PHE A 42 -3.42 -2.22 19.52
C PHE A 42 -2.24 -2.03 20.48
N ASP A 43 -1.40 -1.00 20.26
CA ASP A 43 -0.30 -0.70 21.18
C ASP A 43 -0.86 -0.11 22.49
N ASN A 44 -0.56 -0.78 23.60
CA ASN A 44 -0.98 -0.37 24.93
C ASN A 44 -0.08 0.75 25.52
N HIS A 45 1.02 1.11 24.87
CA HIS A 45 1.82 2.29 25.24
C HIS A 45 1.24 3.59 24.71
N GLU A 46 0.33 3.50 23.75
CA GLU A 46 -0.36 4.65 23.19
C GLU A 46 -1.50 5.13 24.08
N PHE A 47 -1.78 6.42 24.03
CA PHE A 47 -2.88 7.00 24.78
C PHE A 47 -4.13 7.07 23.91
N TRP A 48 -5.14 6.29 24.28
CA TRP A 48 -6.37 6.16 23.51
C TRP A 48 -7.49 7.06 24.03
N ILE A 49 -8.22 7.68 23.10
CA ILE A 49 -9.43 8.45 23.39
C ILE A 49 -10.56 8.07 22.43
N LEU A 50 -11.78 8.35 22.87
CA LEU A 50 -12.96 8.36 22.01
C LEU A 50 -13.18 9.80 21.53
N GLY A 51 -12.76 10.11 20.31
CA GLY A 51 -12.77 11.49 19.81
C GLY A 51 -11.59 11.79 18.90
N LYS A 52 -11.60 12.96 18.25
CA LYS A 52 -10.55 13.33 17.30
C LYS A 52 -9.19 13.36 18.00
N SER A 53 -8.17 12.78 17.34
CA SER A 53 -6.80 12.76 17.83
C SER A 53 -6.31 14.17 18.13
N ARG A 54 -5.61 14.35 19.26
CA ARG A 54 -5.14 15.66 19.72
C ARG A 54 -3.97 15.54 20.70
N PHE A 55 -3.14 16.58 20.77
CA PHE A 55 -2.11 16.65 21.81
C PHE A 55 -2.69 17.04 23.17
N SER A 56 -2.23 16.37 24.23
CA SER A 56 -2.56 16.65 25.62
C SER A 56 -1.41 17.41 26.29
N TRP A 57 -1.47 18.73 26.36
CA TRP A 57 -0.43 19.55 26.99
C TRP A 57 -0.23 19.26 28.48
N LYS A 58 -1.28 18.78 29.17
CA LYS A 58 -1.20 18.39 30.59
C LYS A 58 -0.38 17.11 30.80
N GLN A 59 -0.44 16.18 29.85
CA GLN A 59 0.23 14.88 29.94
C GLN A 59 1.50 14.82 29.05
N GLY A 60 1.69 15.78 28.15
CA GLY A 60 2.80 15.82 27.22
C GLY A 60 2.76 14.75 26.13
N VAL A 61 1.58 14.19 25.82
CA VAL A 61 1.41 13.04 24.92
C VAL A 61 0.34 13.29 23.86
N TRP A 62 0.45 12.59 22.73
CA TRP A 62 -0.59 12.55 21.73
C TRP A 62 -1.70 11.57 22.14
N LEU A 63 -2.96 11.99 21.98
CA LEU A 63 -4.13 11.16 22.24
C LEU A 63 -4.68 10.68 20.90
N ASN A 64 -4.72 9.37 20.70
CA ASN A 64 -5.12 8.70 19.47
C ASN A 64 -6.60 8.31 19.49
N ASP A 65 -7.27 8.54 18.37
CA ASP A 65 -8.67 8.17 18.19
C ASP A 65 -8.84 6.66 17.97
N LEU A 66 -9.26 5.95 19.02
CA LEU A 66 -9.38 4.49 18.98
C LEU A 66 -10.36 4.01 17.90
N VAL A 67 -11.47 4.72 17.70
CA VAL A 67 -12.50 4.31 16.74
C VAL A 67 -11.96 4.36 15.31
N GLN A 68 -11.18 5.40 15.02
CA GLN A 68 -10.64 5.60 13.69
C GLN A 68 -9.53 4.59 13.37
N VAL A 69 -8.59 4.39 14.30
CA VAL A 69 -7.51 3.42 14.13
C VAL A 69 -8.09 2.01 14.03
N ALA A 70 -9.05 1.66 14.89
CA ALA A 70 -9.72 0.37 14.82
C ALA A 70 -10.43 0.15 13.48
N ALA A 71 -11.07 1.17 12.92
CA ALA A 71 -11.74 1.05 11.64
C ALA A 71 -10.76 0.79 10.48
N HIS A 72 -9.57 1.41 10.51
CA HIS A 72 -8.48 1.14 9.57
C HIS A 72 -8.00 -0.31 9.68
N GLU A 73 -7.71 -0.76 10.91
CA GLU A 73 -7.24 -2.13 11.16
C GLU A 73 -8.28 -3.20 10.83
N ILE A 74 -9.57 -2.91 11.05
CA ILE A 74 -10.66 -3.80 10.61
C ILE A 74 -10.66 -3.93 9.09
N GLY A 75 -10.35 -2.86 8.35
CA GLY A 75 -10.20 -2.94 6.90
C GLY A 75 -9.12 -3.95 6.50
N HIS A 76 -7.96 -3.93 7.15
CA HIS A 76 -6.91 -4.93 6.98
C HIS A 76 -7.36 -6.34 7.39
N ALA A 77 -8.05 -6.50 8.52
CA ALA A 77 -8.60 -7.79 8.94
C ALA A 77 -9.62 -8.36 7.93
N LEU A 78 -10.29 -7.48 7.17
CA LEU A 78 -11.20 -7.82 6.07
C LEU A 78 -10.48 -7.97 4.71
N GLY A 79 -9.16 -7.83 4.64
CA GLY A 79 -8.38 -8.03 3.42
C GLY A 79 -8.17 -6.79 2.55
N LEU A 80 -8.54 -5.60 3.04
CA LEU A 80 -8.19 -4.35 2.38
C LEU A 80 -6.71 -4.03 2.61
N TRP A 81 -6.08 -3.47 1.58
CA TRP A 81 -4.73 -2.93 1.66
C TRP A 81 -4.79 -1.41 1.76
N HIS A 82 -3.64 -0.80 2.06
CA HIS A 82 -3.53 0.65 2.07
C HIS A 82 -3.99 1.28 0.75
N SER A 83 -4.83 2.30 0.86
CA SER A 83 -5.28 3.12 -0.25
C SER A 83 -4.26 4.24 -0.57
N ARG A 84 -4.27 4.68 -1.82
CA ARG A 84 -3.53 5.89 -2.26
C ARG A 84 -4.37 7.16 -2.17
N ASP A 85 -5.68 7.03 -1.98
CA ASP A 85 -6.55 8.19 -1.82
C ASP A 85 -6.29 8.82 -0.45
N PRO A 86 -5.82 10.06 -0.36
CA PRO A 86 -5.54 10.72 0.92
C PRO A 86 -6.80 10.92 1.78
N GLN A 87 -8.00 10.80 1.19
CA GLN A 87 -9.26 10.85 1.90
C GLN A 87 -9.78 9.48 2.34
N ALA A 88 -9.12 8.39 1.93
CA ALA A 88 -9.52 7.05 2.34
C ALA A 88 -9.19 6.76 3.79
N LEU A 89 -10.07 6.01 4.43
CA LEU A 89 -9.84 5.45 5.76
C LEU A 89 -8.62 4.52 5.72
N MET A 90 -8.46 3.73 4.64
CA MET A 90 -7.32 2.84 4.46
C MET A 90 -6.04 3.56 4.01
N HIS A 91 -5.97 4.90 4.00
CA HIS A 91 -4.72 5.58 3.68
C HIS A 91 -3.68 5.40 4.81
N PRO A 92 -2.38 5.18 4.53
CA PRO A 92 -1.37 4.92 5.57
C PRO A 92 -1.20 6.08 6.55
N ASN A 93 -1.50 7.32 6.13
CA ASN A 93 -1.46 8.50 7.01
C ASN A 93 -2.83 8.88 7.58
N ALA A 94 -3.88 8.09 7.36
CA ALA A 94 -5.24 8.42 7.80
C ALA A 94 -5.29 8.70 9.30
N THR A 95 -4.61 7.88 10.10
CA THR A 95 -4.45 7.99 11.57
C THR A 95 -3.89 9.34 11.99
N TYR A 96 -2.87 9.85 11.30
CA TYR A 96 -2.26 11.16 11.55
C TYR A 96 -3.12 12.33 11.05
N THR A 97 -3.82 12.18 9.92
CA THR A 97 -4.71 13.23 9.38
C THR A 97 -6.06 13.28 10.09
N GLY A 98 -6.35 12.30 10.95
CA GLY A 98 -7.64 12.18 11.64
C GLY A 98 -8.80 11.87 10.68
N GLN A 99 -8.50 11.23 9.55
CA GLN A 99 -9.49 10.91 8.53
C GLN A 99 -10.45 9.85 9.06
N ARG A 100 -11.75 10.17 9.09
CA ARG A 100 -12.82 9.30 9.60
C ARG A 100 -13.82 8.87 8.52
N ASN A 101 -13.78 9.50 7.36
CA ASN A 101 -14.75 9.21 6.32
C ASN A 101 -14.31 7.96 5.57
N ILE A 102 -15.27 7.09 5.30
CA ILE A 102 -15.09 5.97 4.37
C ILE A 102 -15.14 6.56 2.96
N ALA A 103 -14.00 6.55 2.27
CA ALA A 103 -13.92 7.07 0.90
C ALA A 103 -14.48 6.06 -0.10
N GLN A 104 -14.67 6.54 -1.32
CA GLN A 104 -15.18 5.72 -2.41
C GLN A 104 -14.25 4.54 -2.73
N ASP A 105 -12.93 4.73 -2.57
CA ASP A 105 -11.93 3.67 -2.75
C ASP A 105 -12.08 2.55 -1.70
N ASP A 106 -12.33 2.89 -0.44
CA ASP A 106 -12.61 1.91 0.63
C ASP A 106 -13.86 1.08 0.29
N ILE A 107 -14.92 1.74 -0.19
CA ILE A 107 -16.18 1.10 -0.59
C ILE A 107 -15.95 0.15 -1.77
N TRP A 108 -15.23 0.60 -2.81
CA TRP A 108 -14.93 -0.25 -3.96
C TRP A 108 -14.04 -1.43 -3.58
N GLY A 109 -13.05 -1.23 -2.72
CA GLY A 109 -12.19 -2.28 -2.21
C GLY A 109 -12.99 -3.38 -1.51
N ILE A 110 -13.85 -3.00 -0.56
CA ILE A 110 -14.59 -4.00 0.23
C ILE A 110 -15.67 -4.68 -0.61
N GLN A 111 -16.34 -3.95 -1.50
CA GLN A 111 -17.27 -4.53 -2.44
C GLN A 111 -16.56 -5.51 -3.38
N ARG A 112 -15.32 -5.21 -3.81
CA ARG A 112 -14.55 -6.13 -4.66
C ARG A 112 -14.29 -7.48 -3.99
N LEU A 113 -14.08 -7.47 -2.68
CA LEU A 113 -13.87 -8.69 -1.89
C LEU A 113 -15.18 -9.44 -1.57
N TYR A 114 -16.23 -8.71 -1.17
CA TYR A 114 -17.43 -9.32 -0.58
C TYR A 114 -18.77 -8.92 -1.21
N GLY A 115 -18.80 -7.85 -1.99
CA GLY A 115 -20.02 -7.27 -2.56
C GLY A 115 -20.57 -8.01 -3.78
N CYS A 116 -19.78 -8.88 -4.42
CA CYS A 116 -20.22 -9.61 -5.60
C CYS A 116 -20.52 -11.08 -5.32
N THR A 117 -21.75 -11.50 -5.62
CA THR A 117 -22.21 -12.88 -5.44
C THR A 117 -22.94 -13.38 -6.68
N ASP A 118 -22.89 -14.70 -6.88
CA ASP A 118 -23.67 -15.36 -7.92
C ASP A 118 -25.11 -15.57 -7.44
N LYS A 119 -26.09 -15.11 -8.22
CA LYS A 119 -27.52 -15.25 -7.90
C LYS A 119 -28.04 -16.65 -8.23
N LYS A 120 -27.33 -17.43 -9.05
CA LYS A 120 -27.75 -18.77 -9.49
C LYS A 120 -26.69 -19.78 -9.08
N ARG A 121 -27.12 -20.94 -8.57
CA ARG A 121 -26.21 -22.05 -8.21
C ARG A 121 -25.56 -22.72 -9.43
N VAL A 122 -26.15 -22.54 -10.61
CA VAL A 122 -25.69 -23.11 -11.90
C VAL A 122 -24.67 -22.22 -12.64
N CYS A 123 -24.16 -21.18 -11.98
CA CYS A 123 -23.16 -20.29 -12.57
C CYS A 123 -21.84 -21.02 -12.90
N ASP A 124 -21.43 -21.99 -12.10
CA ASP A 124 -20.26 -22.83 -12.36
C ASP A 124 -20.35 -23.60 -13.69
N PRO A 125 -21.37 -24.43 -13.93
CA PRO A 125 -21.57 -25.08 -15.24
C PRO A 125 -21.66 -24.09 -16.41
N TRP A 126 -22.39 -22.99 -16.26
CA TRP A 126 -22.54 -22.00 -17.34
C TRP A 126 -21.22 -21.31 -17.68
N ALA A 127 -20.40 -20.98 -16.68
CA ALA A 127 -19.08 -20.43 -16.90
C ALA A 127 -18.19 -21.40 -17.69
N ARG A 128 -18.17 -22.69 -17.31
CA ARG A 128 -17.41 -23.75 -18.02
C ARG A 128 -17.88 -23.98 -19.45
N LEU A 129 -19.16 -23.76 -19.75
CA LEU A 129 -19.73 -23.82 -21.10
C LEU A 129 -19.44 -22.56 -21.94
N GLY A 130 -18.62 -21.62 -21.43
CA GLY A 130 -18.22 -20.41 -22.14
C GLY A 130 -19.28 -19.30 -22.16
N PHE A 131 -20.25 -19.32 -21.25
CA PHE A 131 -21.32 -18.30 -21.24
C PHE A 131 -20.82 -16.94 -20.78
N CYS A 132 -19.67 -16.86 -20.09
CA CYS A 132 -19.06 -15.60 -19.69
C CYS A 132 -18.75 -14.72 -20.91
N GLU A 133 -18.25 -15.31 -21.99
CA GLU A 133 -17.97 -14.60 -23.25
C GLU A 133 -19.21 -14.54 -24.15
N ARG A 134 -19.85 -15.69 -24.40
CA ARG A 134 -20.97 -15.78 -25.36
C ARG A 134 -22.23 -15.05 -24.90
N ARG A 135 -22.45 -14.95 -23.59
CA ARG A 135 -23.63 -14.32 -22.96
C ARG A 135 -23.21 -13.42 -21.80
N LYS A 136 -22.24 -12.54 -22.05
CA LYS A 136 -21.68 -11.61 -21.05
C LYS A 136 -22.73 -10.83 -20.26
N SER A 137 -23.74 -10.25 -20.91
CA SER A 137 -24.80 -9.49 -20.23
C SER A 137 -25.67 -10.36 -19.30
N PHE A 138 -26.02 -11.58 -19.75
CA PHE A 138 -26.78 -12.55 -18.95
C PHE A 138 -25.98 -13.00 -17.73
N MET A 139 -24.69 -13.31 -17.93
CA MET A 139 -23.80 -13.71 -16.84
C MET A 139 -23.50 -12.54 -15.89
N LYS A 140 -23.33 -11.31 -16.37
CA LYS A 140 -23.19 -10.11 -15.51
C LYS A 140 -24.39 -9.92 -14.57
N LYS A 141 -25.61 -10.26 -15.02
CA LYS A 141 -26.82 -10.12 -14.19
C LYS A 141 -27.00 -11.22 -13.14
N HIS A 142 -26.58 -12.45 -13.44
CA HIS A 142 -26.91 -13.64 -12.63
C HIS A 142 -25.70 -14.33 -12.00
N CYS A 143 -24.53 -14.20 -12.62
CA CYS A 143 -23.31 -14.97 -12.36
C CYS A 143 -22.07 -14.05 -12.43
N ALA A 144 -22.21 -12.83 -11.91
CA ALA A 144 -21.18 -11.80 -12.04
C ALA A 144 -19.87 -12.24 -11.40
N ARG A 145 -19.95 -12.89 -10.23
CA ARG A 145 -18.79 -13.35 -9.48
C ARG A 145 -18.07 -14.49 -10.21
N ARG A 146 -18.81 -15.43 -10.81
CA ARG A 146 -18.19 -16.56 -11.49
C ARG A 146 -17.48 -16.20 -12.80
N CYS A 147 -17.92 -15.13 -13.44
CA CYS A 147 -17.34 -14.64 -14.70
C CYS A 147 -16.44 -13.41 -14.53
N ASP A 148 -16.13 -13.00 -13.30
CA ASP A 148 -15.37 -11.78 -13.00
C ASP A 148 -15.97 -10.50 -13.64
N LEU A 149 -17.30 -10.46 -13.77
CA LEU A 149 -18.06 -9.35 -14.37
C LEU A 149 -18.63 -8.36 -13.34
N CYS A 150 -18.27 -8.54 -12.07
CA CYS A 150 -18.73 -7.72 -10.95
C CYS A 150 -18.31 -6.26 -11.07
N TYR A 151 -17.09 -6.05 -11.57
CA TYR A 151 -16.46 -4.76 -11.72
C TYR A 151 -15.94 -4.69 -13.14
N GLU A 152 -16.49 -3.77 -13.92
CA GLU A 152 -15.76 -3.34 -15.10
C GLU A 152 -14.46 -2.71 -14.57
N PRO A 153 -13.28 -3.15 -15.04
CA PRO A 153 -12.10 -2.34 -14.85
C PRO A 153 -12.48 -0.94 -15.34
N LEU A 154 -12.32 0.09 -14.50
CA LEU A 154 -12.13 1.44 -15.02
C LEU A 154 -11.15 1.25 -16.16
N GLU A 155 -11.59 1.48 -17.40
CA GLU A 155 -10.86 1.10 -18.60
C GLU A 155 -9.40 1.30 -18.30
N ALA A 156 -8.69 0.18 -18.19
CA ALA A 156 -7.31 0.26 -17.84
C ALA A 156 -6.74 1.20 -18.90
N VAL A 157 -6.15 2.31 -18.45
CA VAL A 157 -5.20 3.05 -19.26
C VAL A 157 -3.96 2.13 -19.39
N THR A 158 -4.18 0.91 -19.86
CA THR A 158 -3.26 0.07 -20.58
C THR A 158 -3.26 0.56 -22.02
N THR A 159 -2.97 1.85 -22.19
CA THR A 159 -1.93 2.13 -23.16
C THR A 159 -0.67 1.65 -22.45
N PRO A 160 -0.06 0.50 -22.82
CA PRO A 160 1.30 0.24 -22.41
C PRO A 160 2.10 1.44 -22.94
N THR A 161 2.41 2.38 -22.05
CA THR A 161 3.37 3.41 -22.38
C THR A 161 4.64 2.62 -22.64
N PRO A 162 5.16 2.59 -23.88
CA PRO A 162 6.39 1.86 -24.16
C PRO A 162 7.41 2.32 -23.14
N LEU A 163 8.02 1.36 -22.43
CA LEU A 163 9.07 1.64 -21.47
C LEU A 163 10.06 2.60 -22.15
N PRO A 164 10.31 3.80 -21.60
CA PRO A 164 11.31 4.68 -22.18
C PRO A 164 12.61 3.90 -22.30
N SER A 165 13.25 3.93 -23.47
CA SER A 165 14.35 3.06 -23.90
C SER A 165 15.62 3.06 -23.03
N ASN A 166 15.60 3.77 -21.89
CA ASN A 166 16.74 4.00 -20.99
C ASN A 166 16.45 3.63 -19.52
N VAL A 167 15.53 2.68 -19.24
CA VAL A 167 15.26 2.21 -17.87
C VAL A 167 16.30 1.17 -17.44
N LYS A 168 17.06 1.46 -16.37
CA LYS A 168 18.01 0.48 -15.80
C LYS A 168 17.29 -0.48 -14.87
N VAL A 169 17.11 -1.72 -15.30
CA VAL A 169 16.52 -2.79 -14.47
C VAL A 169 17.54 -3.30 -13.44
N LYS A 170 17.12 -3.42 -12.18
CA LYS A 170 17.94 -3.93 -11.08
C LYS A 170 17.19 -5.05 -10.37
N MET A 171 17.73 -6.27 -10.48
CA MET A 171 17.25 -7.45 -9.77
C MET A 171 17.80 -7.44 -8.34
N VAL A 172 16.94 -7.40 -7.34
CA VAL A 172 17.32 -7.22 -5.93
C VAL A 172 16.72 -8.33 -5.06
N PRO A 173 17.49 -8.98 -4.17
CA PRO A 173 16.93 -9.90 -3.19
C PRO A 173 15.94 -9.20 -2.25
N ARG A 174 14.91 -9.94 -1.82
CA ARG A 174 13.92 -9.46 -0.83
C ARG A 174 14.62 -8.97 0.44
N GLY A 175 14.15 -7.85 0.99
CA GLY A 175 14.67 -7.21 2.20
C GLY A 175 15.93 -6.36 2.04
N LYS A 176 16.57 -6.32 0.86
CA LYS A 176 17.78 -5.50 0.65
C LYS A 176 17.44 -4.05 0.33
N VAL A 177 18.20 -3.12 0.92
CA VAL A 177 18.07 -1.68 0.64
C VAL A 177 18.82 -1.30 -0.64
N VAL A 178 18.16 -0.56 -1.52
CA VAL A 178 18.67 -0.05 -2.79
C VAL A 178 18.73 1.46 -2.73
N GLY A 179 19.89 2.04 -2.99
CA GLY A 179 20.07 3.48 -3.13
C GLY A 179 20.13 3.92 -4.59
N PHE A 180 19.37 4.95 -4.95
CA PHE A 180 19.48 5.69 -6.19
C PHE A 180 19.85 7.13 -5.90
N ARG A 181 20.74 7.69 -6.73
CA ARG A 181 21.12 9.09 -6.69
C ARG A 181 20.77 9.73 -8.01
N CYS A 182 20.09 10.86 -7.94
CA CYS A 182 19.69 11.61 -9.11
C CYS A 182 20.69 12.71 -9.50
N GLY A 183 20.95 12.84 -10.80
CA GLY A 183 21.86 13.82 -11.37
C GLY A 183 23.34 13.38 -11.39
N THR A 184 24.23 14.29 -11.79
CA THR A 184 25.67 14.05 -11.88
C THR A 184 26.35 14.10 -10.51
N LYS A 185 27.50 13.41 -10.37
CA LYS A 185 28.20 13.27 -9.08
C LYS A 185 28.63 14.62 -8.47
N ASN A 186 28.99 15.61 -9.29
CA ASN A 186 29.45 16.95 -8.88
C ASN A 186 28.69 18.08 -9.61
N PRO A 187 27.51 18.52 -9.11
CA PRO A 187 26.84 19.69 -9.65
C PRO A 187 27.38 20.99 -9.02
N ARG A 188 27.45 22.07 -9.82
CA ARG A 188 27.86 23.43 -9.36
C ARG A 188 26.86 24.07 -8.38
N SER A 189 25.62 23.58 -8.31
CA SER A 189 24.59 23.97 -7.34
C SER A 189 23.61 22.80 -7.12
N PRO A 190 23.02 22.64 -5.92
CA PRO A 190 22.07 21.56 -5.66
C PRO A 190 20.80 21.76 -6.49
N PRO A 191 20.49 20.87 -7.45
CA PRO A 191 19.30 21.04 -8.28
C PRO A 191 18.04 20.62 -7.52
N LYS A 192 16.89 21.22 -7.85
CA LYS A 192 15.58 20.78 -7.34
C LYS A 192 15.21 19.47 -8.00
N VAL A 193 14.93 18.44 -7.21
CA VAL A 193 14.68 17.08 -7.70
C VAL A 193 13.29 16.63 -7.28
N SER A 194 12.61 15.94 -8.19
CA SER A 194 11.34 15.26 -7.92
C SER A 194 11.46 13.78 -8.28
N TRP A 195 11.01 12.92 -7.37
CA TRP A 195 11.01 11.47 -7.54
C TRP A 195 9.62 10.98 -7.88
N TYR A 196 9.55 9.93 -8.70
CA TYR A 196 8.32 9.30 -9.14
C TYR A 196 8.44 7.78 -9.00
N LYS A 197 7.37 7.08 -8.60
CA LYS A 197 7.23 5.63 -8.66
C LYS A 197 6.07 5.31 -9.61
N ASP A 198 6.33 4.51 -10.63
CA ASP A 198 5.34 4.08 -11.64
C ASP A 198 4.57 5.25 -12.28
N GLY A 199 5.23 6.41 -12.41
CA GLY A 199 4.65 7.63 -12.97
C GLY A 199 4.04 8.60 -11.95
N GLU A 200 3.89 8.19 -10.69
CA GLU A 200 3.29 8.97 -9.61
C GLU A 200 4.36 9.65 -8.73
N GLN A 201 4.16 10.91 -8.35
CA GLN A 201 5.18 11.68 -7.62
C GLN A 201 5.26 11.26 -6.15
N LEU A 202 6.47 10.92 -5.70
CA LEU A 202 6.76 10.72 -4.29
C LEU A 202 6.92 12.09 -3.60
N LEU A 203 5.99 12.43 -2.72
CA LEU A 203 5.97 13.72 -2.00
C LEU A 203 6.65 13.65 -0.63
N ILE A 204 6.57 12.52 0.06
CA ILE A 204 7.10 12.30 1.41
C ILE A 204 7.83 10.97 1.53
N SER A 205 8.76 10.87 2.49
CA SER A 205 9.39 9.58 2.83
C SER A 205 8.36 8.69 3.53
N ILE A 206 8.39 7.39 3.22
CA ILE A 206 7.61 6.36 3.88
C ILE A 206 8.56 5.66 4.89
N PRO A 207 8.35 5.82 6.21
CA PRO A 207 9.17 5.18 7.24
C PRO A 207 9.32 3.68 6.98
N GLY A 208 10.53 3.14 7.16
CA GLY A 208 10.82 1.72 6.93
C GLY A 208 10.93 1.27 5.47
N TYR A 209 10.36 1.98 4.50
CA TYR A 209 10.25 1.50 3.10
C TYR A 209 10.97 2.38 2.08
N ILE A 210 10.68 3.69 2.05
CA ILE A 210 11.17 4.62 1.04
C ILE A 210 11.66 5.91 1.73
N ILE A 211 12.97 6.15 1.72
CA ILE A 211 13.58 7.32 2.34
C ILE A 211 14.07 8.26 1.24
N MET A 212 13.48 9.45 1.18
CA MET A 212 13.89 10.55 0.30
C MET A 212 14.70 11.59 1.08
N LYS A 213 15.94 11.81 0.65
CA LYS A 213 16.81 12.88 1.16
C LYS A 213 17.36 13.69 0.00
N GLY A 214 16.55 14.63 -0.48
CA GLY A 214 16.87 15.50 -1.61
C GLY A 214 17.11 14.69 -2.90
N ARG A 215 18.38 14.57 -3.31
CA ARG A 215 18.78 13.83 -4.53
C ARG A 215 18.98 12.33 -4.32
N ASP A 216 18.92 11.85 -3.09
CA ASP A 216 19.14 10.45 -2.73
C ASP A 216 17.80 9.79 -2.37
N LEU A 217 17.52 8.65 -2.98
CA LEU A 217 16.36 7.80 -2.73
C LEU A 217 16.84 6.43 -2.26
N ARG A 218 16.39 5.98 -1.09
CA ARG A 218 16.66 4.63 -0.57
C ARG A 218 15.38 3.85 -0.46
N ILE A 219 15.37 2.63 -0.96
CA ILE A 219 14.17 1.78 -1.05
C ILE A 219 14.50 0.40 -0.51
N VAL A 220 13.66 -0.16 0.34
CA VAL A 220 13.74 -1.57 0.74
C VAL A 220 13.08 -2.43 -0.34
N ALA A 221 13.82 -3.36 -0.94
CA ALA A 221 13.28 -4.25 -1.97
C ALA A 221 12.31 -5.26 -1.36
N ASN A 222 11.03 -5.13 -1.67
CA ASN A 222 9.95 -6.05 -1.31
C ASN A 222 8.91 -6.04 -2.44
N GLU A 223 7.85 -6.83 -2.28
CA GLU A 223 6.81 -6.98 -3.32
C GLU A 223 6.09 -5.64 -3.59
N PHE A 224 5.97 -4.77 -2.58
CA PHE A 224 5.31 -3.45 -2.66
C PHE A 224 6.17 -2.38 -3.34
N ASN A 225 7.48 -2.48 -3.17
CA ASN A 225 8.48 -1.54 -3.68
C ASN A 225 9.04 -1.97 -5.04
N GLU A 226 8.51 -3.04 -5.62
CA GLU A 226 8.74 -3.35 -7.03
C GLU A 226 8.08 -2.27 -7.92
N GLY A 227 8.75 -1.88 -9.00
CA GLY A 227 8.26 -0.84 -9.91
C GLY A 227 9.35 0.01 -10.53
N THR A 228 8.92 1.02 -11.29
CA THR A 228 9.79 1.94 -12.03
C THR A 228 9.91 3.27 -11.30
N TYR A 229 11.10 3.55 -10.81
CA TYR A 229 11.44 4.79 -10.14
C TYR A 229 12.08 5.76 -11.13
N THR A 230 11.47 6.92 -11.30
CA THR A 230 11.97 7.97 -12.19
C THR A 230 12.33 9.20 -11.39
N CYS A 231 13.54 9.69 -11.57
CA CYS A 231 13.92 11.00 -11.09
C CYS A 231 13.78 12.03 -12.20
N ARG A 232 13.27 13.22 -11.87
CA ARG A 232 13.29 14.42 -12.72
C ARG A 232 14.04 15.56 -12.02
N VAL A 233 15.02 16.12 -12.73
CA VAL A 233 15.83 17.25 -12.27
C VAL A 233 15.27 18.54 -12.87
N HIS A 234 14.95 19.52 -12.02
CA HIS A 234 14.40 20.80 -12.42
C HIS A 234 15.45 21.92 -12.31
N ARG A 235 15.57 22.74 -13.36
CA ARG A 235 16.39 23.97 -13.38
C ARG A 235 15.54 25.11 -13.92
N SER A 236 15.36 26.17 -13.12
CA SER A 236 14.50 27.31 -13.46
C SER A 236 13.08 26.90 -13.90
N GLY A 237 12.49 25.89 -13.25
CA GLY A 237 11.15 25.38 -13.55
C GLY A 237 11.09 24.28 -14.62
N ASN A 238 12.08 24.19 -15.51
CA ASN A 238 12.10 23.20 -16.59
C ASN A 238 12.80 21.90 -16.20
N VAL A 239 12.30 20.76 -16.69
CA VAL A 239 12.94 19.45 -16.51
C VAL A 239 14.15 19.37 -17.43
N VAL A 240 15.36 19.31 -16.85
CA VAL A 240 16.63 19.28 -17.59
C VAL A 240 17.21 17.88 -17.74
N SER A 241 16.84 16.94 -16.87
CA SER A 241 17.31 15.56 -16.94
C SER A 241 16.35 14.62 -16.24
N ALA A 242 16.21 13.41 -16.77
CA ALA A 242 15.46 12.34 -16.13
C ALA A 242 16.22 11.02 -16.17
N ASN A 243 16.22 10.29 -15.06
CA ASN A 243 16.80 8.96 -14.96
C ASN A 243 15.76 7.99 -14.41
N SER A 244 15.61 6.83 -15.04
CA SER A 244 14.64 5.82 -14.63
C SER A 244 15.31 4.50 -14.30
N TRP A 245 14.86 3.87 -13.22
CA TRP A 245 15.33 2.57 -12.74
C TRP A 245 14.12 1.68 -12.48
N ALA A 246 14.16 0.42 -12.90
CA ALA A 246 13.15 -0.56 -12.53
C ALA A 246 13.72 -1.49 -11.47
N ILE A 247 13.08 -1.58 -10.32
CA ILE A 247 13.40 -2.58 -9.29
C ILE A 247 12.54 -3.81 -9.58
N ARG A 248 13.17 -4.98 -9.56
CA ARG A 248 12.51 -6.28 -9.70
C ARG A 248 13.08 -7.22 -8.63
N LEU A 249 12.25 -8.04 -8.00
CA LEU A 249 12.73 -9.01 -7.04
C LEU A 249 13.46 -10.16 -7.74
N LYS A 250 14.55 -10.65 -7.15
CA LYS A 250 15.17 -11.91 -7.62
C LYS A 250 14.21 -13.07 -7.33
N PRO A 251 13.93 -13.94 -8.31
CA PRO A 251 13.19 -15.17 -8.06
C PRO A 251 13.98 -16.03 -7.06
N GLU A 252 13.28 -16.62 -6.09
CA GLU A 252 13.89 -17.59 -5.18
C GLU A 252 14.34 -18.81 -6.01
N GLN A 253 15.63 -19.13 -5.96
CA GLN A 253 16.10 -20.41 -6.47
C GLN A 253 15.51 -21.49 -5.57
N PRO A 254 14.87 -22.54 -6.11
CA PRO A 254 14.48 -23.69 -5.30
C PRO A 254 15.75 -24.24 -4.66
N SER A 255 15.77 -24.26 -3.33
CA SER A 255 16.80 -24.96 -2.58
C SER A 255 16.69 -26.44 -2.92
N ASN A 256 17.62 -26.94 -3.74
CA ASN A 256 17.88 -28.37 -3.81
C ASN A 256 18.46 -28.79 -2.45
N SER A 257 17.61 -29.36 -1.60
CA SER A 257 17.99 -30.21 -0.46
C SER A 257 16.86 -31.19 -0.21
#